data_AF-A0A1I0XJ94-F1
#
_entry.id   AF-A0A1I0XJ94-F1
#
_cell.length_a   1.000
_cell.length_b   1.000
_cell.length_c   1.000
_cell.angle_alpha   90.00
_cell.angle_beta   90.00
_cell.angle_gamma   90.00
#
_symmetry.space_group_name_H-M   'P 1'
#
loop_
_entity.id
_entity.type
_entity.pdbx_description
1 polymer ?
#
loop_
_entity_poly.entity_id
_entity_poly.type
_entity_poly.pdbx_seq_one_letter_code
_entity_poly.pdbx_strand_id
1 'polypeptide(L)'
;MVVVGPNGVFIVEVKSFKGTLEGSVNDRKWVLHKVGREGGRYTKIIKNPLGQLKRNIAILSQYLKLERCSAWIDGVVLFPNDDTEWQDGVPEKCFCEAKGVAEHITCFEPRRPLTENLMGKLIASLEKCQEGSAMTLEEFTDKTQALQKRFA
;
A
#
# COMPACT_ATOMS: atom_id res chain seq x y z
N MET A 1 4.51 3.41 4.02
CA MET A 1 5.98 3.34 3.77
C MET A 1 6.21 2.76 2.39
N VAL A 2 7.26 3.18 1.68
CA VAL A 2 7.68 2.59 0.40
C VAL A 2 9.05 1.95 0.60
N VAL A 3 9.22 0.72 0.12
CA VAL A 3 10.48 -0.03 0.13
C VAL A 3 10.91 -0.24 -1.31
N VAL A 4 12.17 0.05 -1.63
CA VAL A 4 12.75 -0.16 -2.96
C VAL A 4 13.92 -1.13 -2.81
N GLY A 5 13.93 -2.19 -3.63
CA GLY A 5 15.04 -3.12 -3.71
C GLY A 5 15.13 -3.79 -5.08
N PRO A 6 16.14 -4.65 -5.31
CA PRO A 6 16.32 -5.32 -6.60
C PRO A 6 15.09 -6.13 -7.04
N ASN A 7 14.33 -6.64 -6.06
CA ASN A 7 13.13 -7.44 -6.27
C ASN A 7 11.90 -6.60 -6.68
N GLY A 8 11.92 -5.27 -6.52
CA GLY A 8 10.80 -4.42 -6.87
C GLY A 8 10.57 -3.24 -5.92
N VAL A 9 9.42 -2.60 -6.10
CA VAL A 9 8.92 -1.54 -5.22
C VAL A 9 7.74 -2.09 -4.41
N PHE A 10 7.72 -1.82 -3.11
CA PHE A 10 6.67 -2.32 -2.21
C PHE A 10 6.06 -1.19 -1.41
N ILE A 11 4.73 -1.17 -1.30
CA ILE A 11 4.03 -0.32 -0.34
C ILE A 11 3.70 -1.15 0.90
N VAL A 12 4.17 -0.69 2.06
CA VAL A 12 3.78 -1.24 3.36
C VAL A 12 2.85 -0.24 4.04
N GLU A 13 1.58 -0.62 4.17
CA GLU A 13 0.57 0.16 4.89
C GLU A 13 0.37 -0.41 6.30
N VAL A 14 0.53 0.42 7.34
CA VAL A 14 0.43 -0.04 8.74
C VAL A 14 -0.91 0.38 9.32
N LYS A 15 -1.62 -0.54 9.97
CA LYS A 15 -2.90 -0.31 10.66
C LYS A 15 -2.83 -0.86 12.08
N SER A 16 -2.91 0.03 13.08
CA SER A 16 -3.00 -0.37 14.48
C SER A 16 -4.47 -0.35 14.93
N PHE A 17 -5.23 -1.37 14.52
CA PHE A 17 -6.59 -1.56 15.04
C PHE A 17 -6.56 -2.33 16.35
N LYS A 18 -7.64 -2.24 17.12
CA LYS A 18 -7.84 -2.99 18.36
C LYS A 18 -9.27 -3.51 18.34
N GLY A 19 -9.45 -4.82 18.47
CA GLY A 19 -10.71 -5.53 18.32
C GLY A 19 -10.74 -6.44 17.09
N THR A 20 -11.92 -7.01 16.82
CA THR A 20 -12.11 -8.05 15.80
C THR A 20 -12.50 -7.42 14.46
N LEU A 21 -11.74 -7.72 13.41
CA LEU A 21 -12.00 -7.31 12.03
C LEU A 21 -12.88 -8.33 11.30
N GLU A 22 -13.87 -7.83 10.59
CA GLU A 22 -14.77 -8.60 9.73
C GLU A 22 -14.86 -7.94 8.36
N GLY A 23 -14.69 -8.74 7.31
CA GLY A 23 -14.78 -8.29 5.92
C GLY A 23 -13.78 -8.95 4.98
N SER A 24 -14.14 -8.93 3.70
CA SER A 24 -13.43 -9.58 2.61
C SER A 24 -12.55 -8.62 1.81
N VAL A 25 -11.62 -9.18 1.04
CA VAL A 25 -10.76 -8.47 0.07
C VAL A 25 -11.57 -7.66 -0.95
N ASN A 26 -12.79 -8.10 -1.27
CA ASN A 26 -13.66 -7.46 -2.26
C ASN A 26 -14.59 -6.39 -1.68
N ASP A 27 -14.66 -6.28 -0.35
CA ASP A 27 -15.57 -5.33 0.28
C ASP A 27 -15.05 -3.89 0.19
N ARG A 28 -15.97 -2.93 0.06
CA ARG A 28 -15.60 -1.51 0.10
C ARG A 28 -15.22 -1.04 1.52
N LYS A 29 -15.80 -1.68 2.52
CA LYS A 29 -15.70 -1.31 3.94
C LYS A 29 -15.65 -2.59 4.77
N TRP A 30 -14.92 -2.55 5.87
CA TRP A 30 -14.89 -3.61 6.87
C TRP A 30 -15.59 -3.15 8.15
N VAL A 31 -15.98 -4.11 8.98
CA VAL A 31 -16.51 -3.86 10.32
C VAL A 31 -15.41 -4.15 11.33
N LEU A 32 -15.25 -3.27 12.30
CA LEU A 32 -14.36 -3.44 13.44
C LEU A 32 -15.20 -3.51 14.71
N HIS A 33 -15.26 -4.68 15.32
CA HIS A 33 -15.94 -4.92 16.60
C HIS A 33 -15.01 -4.53 17.74
N LYS A 34 -15.53 -3.76 18.70
CA LYS A 34 -14.75 -3.21 19.82
C LYS A 34 -15.44 -3.44 21.15
N VAL A 35 -14.61 -3.52 22.18
CA VAL A 35 -15.03 -3.52 23.58
C VAL A 35 -14.56 -2.20 24.21
N GLY A 36 -15.52 -1.42 24.71
CA GLY A 36 -15.26 -0.19 25.45
C GLY A 36 -14.68 -0.48 26.83
N ARG A 37 -14.19 0.57 27.50
CA ARG A 37 -13.56 0.45 28.83
C ARG A 37 -14.48 -0.15 29.89
N GLU A 38 -15.78 0.09 29.77
CA GLU A 38 -16.83 -0.44 30.65
C GLU A 38 -17.41 -1.78 30.17
N GLY A 39 -16.77 -2.45 29.21
CA GLY A 39 -17.21 -3.74 28.65
C GLY A 39 -18.30 -3.65 27.57
N GLY A 40 -18.81 -2.45 27.30
CA GLY A 40 -19.81 -2.22 26.24
C GLY A 40 -19.28 -2.58 24.85
N ARG A 41 -20.01 -3.42 24.11
CA ARG A 41 -19.67 -3.80 22.72
C ARG A 41 -20.22 -2.78 21.75
N TYR A 42 -19.41 -2.41 20.76
CA TYR A 42 -19.85 -1.54 19.66
C TYR A 42 -19.08 -1.85 18.39
N THR A 43 -19.60 -1.39 17.25
CA THR A 43 -18.97 -1.59 15.95
C THR A 43 -18.56 -0.27 15.33
N LYS A 44 -17.49 -0.31 14.54
CA LYS A 44 -17.03 0.81 13.72
C LYS A 44 -16.89 0.35 12.27
N ILE A 45 -17.56 1.04 11.36
CA ILE A 45 -17.34 0.85 9.93
C ILE A 45 -16.03 1.53 9.53
N ILE A 46 -15.10 0.79 8.95
CA ILE A 46 -13.81 1.28 8.46
C ILE A 46 -13.70 1.09 6.95
N LYS A 47 -12.88 1.90 6.29
CA LYS A 47 -12.51 1.65 4.88
C LYS A 47 -11.68 0.37 4.84
N ASN A 48 -11.89 -0.46 3.81
CA ASN A 48 -11.09 -1.65 3.59
C ASN A 48 -9.60 -1.26 3.41
N PRO A 49 -8.68 -1.70 4.28
CA PRO A 49 -7.25 -1.41 4.17
C PRO A 49 -6.64 -1.90 2.85
N LEU A 50 -7.07 -3.05 2.32
CA LEU A 50 -6.61 -3.55 1.03
C LEU A 50 -7.10 -2.69 -0.15
N GLY A 51 -8.31 -2.13 -0.03
CA GLY A 51 -8.82 -1.15 -0.99
C GLY A 51 -8.03 0.15 -0.97
N GLN A 52 -7.58 0.59 0.21
CA GLN A 52 -6.69 1.75 0.36
C GLN A 52 -5.32 1.47 -0.26
N LEU A 53 -4.73 0.30 0.05
CA LEU A 53 -3.48 -0.15 -0.52
C LEU A 53 -3.51 -0.19 -2.06
N LYS A 54 -4.53 -0.80 -2.65
CA LYS A 54 -4.70 -0.85 -4.12
C LYS A 54 -4.73 0.55 -4.74
N ARG A 55 -5.41 1.50 -4.09
CA ARG A 55 -5.43 2.90 -4.54
C ARG A 55 -4.03 3.52 -4.46
N ASN A 56 -3.31 3.31 -3.36
CA ASN A 56 -1.96 3.85 -3.17
C ASN A 56 -0.99 3.29 -4.22
N ILE A 57 -1.06 2.00 -4.52
CA ILE A 57 -0.29 1.35 -5.60
C ILE A 57 -0.59 1.99 -6.95
N ALA A 58 -1.88 2.22 -7.27
CA ALA A 58 -2.29 2.82 -8.53
C ALA A 58 -1.77 4.26 -8.69
N ILE A 59 -1.82 5.06 -7.62
CA ILE A 59 -1.29 6.43 -7.61
C ILE A 59 0.22 6.42 -7.82
N LEU A 60 0.95 5.60 -7.05
CA LEU A 60 2.40 5.51 -7.17
C LEU A 60 2.82 5.02 -8.57
N SER A 61 2.12 4.04 -9.13
CA SER A 61 2.39 3.55 -10.49
C SER A 61 2.24 4.66 -11.53
N GLN A 62 1.21 5.50 -11.42
CA GLN A 62 1.00 6.63 -12.34
C GLN A 62 2.11 7.68 -12.19
N TYR A 63 2.48 8.00 -10.95
CA TYR A 63 3.58 8.91 -10.67
C TYR A 63 4.91 8.44 -11.28
N LEU A 64 5.30 7.18 -11.03
CA LEU A 64 6.56 6.64 -11.57
C LEU A 64 6.54 6.52 -13.11
N LYS A 65 5.37 6.32 -13.72
CA LYS A 65 5.22 6.39 -15.19
C LYS A 65 5.49 7.79 -15.72
N LEU A 66 4.98 8.82 -15.06
CA LEU A 66 5.23 10.23 -15.41
C LEU A 66 6.70 10.61 -15.29
N GLU A 67 7.37 10.11 -14.26
CA GLU A 67 8.80 10.30 -14.01
C GLU A 67 9.70 9.38 -14.87
N ARG A 68 9.10 8.61 -15.79
CA ARG A 68 9.79 7.69 -16.72
C ARG A 68 10.66 6.64 -16.01
N CYS A 69 10.26 6.23 -14.81
CA CYS A 69 10.92 5.22 -13.99
C CYS A 69 9.93 4.12 -13.53
N SER A 70 9.02 3.71 -14.40
CA SER A 70 8.00 2.70 -14.08
C SER A 70 8.63 1.39 -13.59
N ALA A 71 8.11 0.88 -12.47
CA ALA A 71 8.48 -0.39 -11.88
C ALA A 71 7.23 -1.20 -11.50
N TRP A 72 7.40 -2.52 -11.30
CA TRP A 72 6.36 -3.32 -10.67
C TRP A 72 6.24 -2.90 -9.19
N ILE A 73 5.01 -2.67 -8.75
CA ILE A 73 4.69 -2.27 -7.39
C ILE A 73 3.78 -3.32 -6.80
N ASP A 74 4.24 -3.99 -5.75
CA ASP A 74 3.40 -4.82 -4.89
C ASP A 74 3.11 -4.08 -3.58
N GLY A 75 2.25 -4.63 -2.74
CA GLY A 75 2.03 -4.05 -1.43
C GLY A 75 1.36 -4.99 -0.45
N VAL A 76 1.50 -4.64 0.82
CA VAL A 76 1.00 -5.40 1.96
C VAL A 76 0.45 -4.47 3.03
N VAL A 77 -0.43 -4.99 3.87
CA VAL A 77 -0.95 -4.30 5.05
C VAL A 77 -0.45 -5.00 6.31
N LEU A 78 0.21 -4.26 7.19
CA LEU A 78 0.71 -4.75 8.47
C LEU A 78 -0.24 -4.31 9.60
N PHE A 79 -0.67 -5.27 10.41
CA PHE A 79 -1.47 -5.08 11.61
C PHE A 79 -0.65 -5.47 12.85
N PRO A 80 0.24 -4.58 13.36
CA PRO A 80 1.23 -4.94 14.36
C PRO A 80 0.67 -5.00 15.80
N ASN A 81 -0.65 -4.88 15.97
CA ASN A 81 -1.27 -4.90 17.29
C ASN A 81 -1.83 -6.28 17.57
N ASP A 82 -1.31 -6.94 18.60
CA ASP A 82 -1.71 -8.29 19.04
C ASP A 82 -3.18 -8.36 19.46
N ASP A 83 -3.79 -7.23 19.82
CA ASP A 83 -5.24 -7.13 20.10
C ASP A 83 -6.11 -7.10 18.82
N THR A 84 -5.53 -7.36 17.64
CA THR A 84 -6.27 -7.44 16.37
C THR A 84 -6.66 -8.88 16.08
N GLU A 85 -7.95 -9.15 16.13
CA GLU A 85 -8.51 -10.46 15.80
C GLU A 85 -9.20 -10.44 14.42
N TRP A 86 -9.43 -11.62 13.84
CA TRP A 86 -10.03 -11.78 12.51
C TRP A 86 -11.21 -12.74 12.56
N GLN A 87 -12.39 -12.25 12.19
CA GLN A 87 -13.62 -13.04 12.14
C GLN A 87 -13.54 -14.12 11.04
N ASP A 88 -13.03 -13.76 9.87
CA ASP A 88 -13.01 -14.59 8.65
C ASP A 88 -11.61 -15.10 8.28
N GLY A 89 -10.65 -15.00 9.22
CA GLY A 89 -9.23 -15.27 8.99
C GLY A 89 -8.47 -14.08 8.37
N VAL A 90 -7.14 -14.23 8.28
CA VAL A 90 -6.24 -13.18 7.77
C VAL A 90 -6.18 -13.22 6.24
N PRO A 91 -6.50 -12.13 5.52
CA PRO A 91 -6.34 -12.09 4.07
C PRO A 91 -4.88 -12.20 3.60
N GLU A 92 -4.65 -12.75 2.41
CA GLU A 92 -3.31 -13.06 1.83
C GLU A 92 -2.28 -11.90 1.87
N LYS A 93 -2.72 -10.65 1.77
CA LYS A 93 -1.85 -9.46 1.78
C LYS A 93 -1.83 -8.72 3.11
N CYS A 94 -2.40 -9.32 4.15
CA CYS A 94 -2.41 -8.82 5.51
C CYS A 94 -1.45 -9.64 6.37
N PHE A 95 -0.65 -8.97 7.17
CA PHE A 95 0.33 -9.59 8.06
C PHE A 95 0.15 -9.05 9.48
N CYS A 96 0.32 -9.89 10.50
CA CYS A 96 0.31 -9.45 11.89
C CYS A 96 1.72 -9.08 12.38
N GLU A 97 2.77 -9.62 11.75
CA GLU A 97 4.15 -9.42 12.16
C GLU A 97 5.00 -8.81 11.04
N ALA A 98 5.96 -7.97 11.44
CA ALA A 98 6.92 -7.38 10.51
C ALA A 98 7.81 -8.44 9.84
N LYS A 99 8.04 -9.58 10.50
CA LYS A 99 8.79 -10.71 9.95
C LYS A 99 8.11 -11.27 8.68
N GLY A 100 6.81 -11.50 8.72
CA GLY A 100 6.07 -11.98 7.55
C GLY A 100 6.08 -10.98 6.39
N VAL A 101 6.08 -9.67 6.67
CA VAL A 101 6.26 -8.64 5.65
C VAL A 101 7.67 -8.70 5.05
N ALA A 102 8.70 -8.85 5.87
CA ALA A 102 10.08 -8.96 5.40
C ALA A 102 10.25 -10.20 4.50
N GLU A 103 9.74 -11.36 4.94
CA GLU A 103 9.75 -12.61 4.16
C GLU A 103 9.02 -12.45 2.83
N HIS A 104 7.84 -11.83 2.81
CA HIS A 104 7.10 -11.53 1.58
C HIS A 104 7.94 -10.70 0.60
N ILE A 105 8.63 -9.66 1.08
CA ILE A 105 9.46 -8.78 0.25
C ILE A 105 10.72 -9.51 -0.25
N THR A 106 11.40 -10.27 0.61
CA THR A 106 12.66 -10.93 0.25
C THR A 106 12.45 -12.12 -0.68
N CYS A 107 11.35 -12.86 -0.52
CA CYS A 107 11.00 -14.01 -1.35
C CYS A 107 10.21 -13.63 -2.60
N PHE A 108 9.89 -12.34 -2.80
CA PHE A 108 9.19 -11.90 -3.99
C PHE A 108 10.05 -12.11 -5.25
N GLU A 109 9.54 -12.91 -6.18
CA GLU A 109 10.19 -13.18 -7.47
C GLU A 109 9.71 -12.18 -8.53
N PRO A 110 10.51 -11.17 -8.90
CA PRO A 110 10.11 -10.24 -9.95
C PRO A 110 10.12 -10.92 -11.31
N ARG A 111 9.10 -10.60 -12.13
CA ARG A 111 9.14 -10.93 -13.57
C ARG A 111 10.34 -10.27 -14.28
N ARG A 112 10.77 -9.11 -13.80
CA ARG A 112 11.95 -8.36 -14.25
C ARG A 112 12.60 -7.65 -13.05
N PRO A 113 13.81 -8.04 -12.64
CA PRO A 113 14.53 -7.35 -11.59
C PRO A 113 14.80 -5.87 -11.94
N LEU A 114 14.92 -5.03 -10.92
CA LEU A 114 15.28 -3.62 -11.11
C LEU A 114 16.79 -3.48 -11.30
N THR A 115 17.20 -2.73 -12.32
CA THR A 115 18.61 -2.38 -12.53
C THR A 115 19.03 -1.28 -11.55
N GLU A 116 20.32 -1.20 -11.23
CA GLU A 116 20.86 -0.16 -10.33
C GLU A 116 20.52 1.27 -10.81
N ASN A 117 20.61 1.51 -12.13
CA ASN A 117 20.23 2.80 -12.72
C ASN A 117 18.74 3.12 -12.51
N LEU A 118 17.86 2.12 -12.71
CA LEU A 118 16.43 2.33 -12.49
C LEU A 118 16.12 2.53 -10.99
N MET A 119 16.76 1.77 -10.10
CA MET A 119 16.64 1.97 -8.66
C MET A 119 17.09 3.37 -8.23
N GLY A 120 18.22 3.86 -8.77
CA GLY A 120 18.68 5.23 -8.51
C GLY A 120 17.67 6.29 -8.96
N LYS A 121 17.06 6.12 -10.15
CA LYS A 121 15.99 7.01 -10.63
C LYS A 121 14.73 6.95 -9.76
N LEU A 122 14.35 5.76 -9.29
CA LEU A 122 13.21 5.56 -8.40
C LEU A 122 13.43 6.29 -7.08
N ILE A 123 14.58 6.06 -6.42
CA ILE A 123 14.92 6.67 -5.14
C ILE A 123 14.92 8.20 -5.27
N ALA A 124 15.65 8.74 -6.26
CA ALA A 124 15.69 10.18 -6.49
C ALA A 124 14.31 10.79 -6.79
N SER A 125 13.42 10.05 -7.48
CA SER A 125 12.04 10.49 -7.72
C SER A 125 11.22 10.51 -6.43
N LEU A 126 11.34 9.49 -5.59
CA LEU A 126 10.60 9.40 -4.31
C LEU A 126 11.10 10.43 -3.29
N GLU A 127 12.40 10.73 -3.25
CA GLU A 127 12.98 11.75 -2.38
C GLU A 127 12.42 13.15 -2.68
N LYS A 128 12.25 13.51 -3.96
CA LYS A 128 11.59 14.77 -4.36
C LYS A 128 10.18 14.91 -3.75
N CYS A 129 9.44 13.81 -3.61
CA CYS A 129 8.12 13.82 -2.97
C CYS A 129 8.19 14.12 -1.47
N GLN A 130 9.26 13.70 -0.79
CA GLN A 130 9.45 13.95 0.63
C GLN A 130 9.90 15.40 0.89
N GLU A 131 10.69 15.96 -0.03
CA GLU A 131 11.23 17.32 0.06
C GLU A 131 10.26 18.41 -0.42
N GLY A 132 9.05 18.05 -0.85
CA GLY A 132 8.06 19.00 -1.37
C GLY A 132 8.43 19.62 -2.73
N SER A 133 9.49 19.11 -3.37
CA SER A 133 9.94 19.54 -4.71
C SER A 133 9.34 18.70 -5.84
N ALA A 134 8.39 17.82 -5.51
CA ALA A 134 7.66 17.03 -6.49
C ALA A 134 6.58 17.85 -7.21
N MET A 135 6.13 17.28 -8.32
CA MET A 135 5.00 17.76 -9.11
C MET A 135 3.78 18.09 -8.24
N THR A 136 3.12 19.21 -8.54
CA THR A 136 1.91 19.62 -7.81
C THR A 136 0.73 18.69 -8.13
N LEU A 137 -0.32 18.72 -7.29
CA LEU A 137 -1.54 17.93 -7.53
C LEU A 137 -2.22 18.29 -8.86
N GLU A 138 -2.19 19.57 -9.23
CA GLU A 138 -2.74 20.07 -10.50
C GLU A 138 -1.93 19.53 -11.68
N GLU A 139 -0.60 19.69 -11.64
CA GLU A 139 0.30 19.15 -12.66
C GLU A 139 0.19 17.63 -12.81
N PHE A 140 0.03 16.91 -11.69
CA PHE A 140 -0.16 15.46 -11.68
C PHE A 140 -1.47 15.07 -12.35
N THR A 141 -2.55 15.77 -12.05
CA THR A 141 -3.88 15.51 -12.62
C THR A 141 -3.86 15.76 -14.13
N ASP A 142 -3.30 16.88 -14.57
CA ASP A 142 -3.22 17.26 -15.99
C ASP A 142 -2.40 16.27 -16.80
N LYS A 143 -1.20 15.92 -16.32
CA LYS A 143 -0.34 14.97 -17.04
C LYS A 143 -0.91 13.56 -17.04
N THR A 144 -1.64 13.17 -15.98
CA THR A 144 -2.35 11.88 -15.94
C THR A 144 -3.46 11.82 -16.99
N GLN A 145 -4.27 12.88 -17.13
CA GLN A 145 -5.29 12.96 -18.18
C GLN A 145 -4.67 12.95 -19.58
N ALA A 146 -3.56 13.68 -19.78
CA ALA A 146 -2.85 13.70 -21.05
C ALA A 146 -2.26 12.32 -21.43
N LEU A 147 -1.74 11.58 -20.44
CA LEU A 147 -1.29 10.20 -20.63
C LEU A 147 -2.46 9.29 -21.03
N GLN A 148 -3.60 9.38 -20.35
CA GLN A 148 -4.78 8.55 -20.66
C GLN A 148 -5.31 8.79 -22.08
N LYS A 149 -5.31 10.05 -22.54
CA LYS A 149 -5.73 10.41 -23.92
C LYS A 149 -4.78 9.91 -25.01
N ARG A 150 -3.52 9.58 -24.69
CA ARG A 150 -2.54 9.07 -25.66
C ARG A 150 -2.67 7.58 -25.96
N PHE A 151 -3.41 6.84 -25.13
CA PHE A 151 -3.56 5.38 -25.22
C PHE A 151 -5.04 4.94 -25.34
N ALA A 152 -5.95 5.89 -25.57
CA ALA A 152 -7.37 5.66 -25.89
C ALA A 152 -7.61 5.94 -27.37
#